data_AF-A0A7V4T644-F1
#
_entry.id   AF-A0A7V4T644-F1
#
_cell.length_a   1.000
_cell.length_b   1.000
_cell.length_c   1.000
_cell.angle_alpha   90.00
_cell.angle_beta   90.00
_cell.angle_gamma   90.00
#
_symmetry.space_group_name_H-M   'P 1'
#
loop_
_entity.id
_entity.type
_entity.pdbx_description
1 polymer ?
#
loop_
_entity_poly.entity_id
_entity_poly.type
_entity_poly.pdbx_seq_one_letter_code
_entity_poly.pdbx_strand_id
1 'polypeptide(L)' 'MCCQNTYKYCPVILNCSHYEGESNAIIEAMYYAKPLIVSNTPGNRPLINYMNDGLLFDVNDSD' A
#
# COMPACT_ATOMS: atom_id res chain seq x y z
N MET A 1 4.28 -20.06 9.05
CA MET A 1 4.35 -19.01 8.00
C MET A 1 3.49 -19.41 6.80
N CYS A 2 2.17 -19.38 6.93
CA CYS A 2 1.24 -19.81 5.85
C CYS A 2 0.68 -18.63 5.03
N CYS A 3 0.83 -17.38 5.50
CA CYS A 3 0.17 -16.21 4.89
C CYS A 3 0.95 -15.52 3.76
N GLN A 4 2.22 -15.87 3.50
CA GLN A 4 3.03 -15.20 2.45
C GLN A 4 2.50 -15.41 1.02
N ASN A 5 1.68 -16.44 0.78
CA ASN A 5 1.22 -16.77 -0.57
C ASN A 5 0.09 -15.85 -1.08
N THR A 6 -0.56 -15.08 -0.21
CA THR A 6 -1.71 -14.25 -0.59
C THR A 6 -1.30 -13.14 -1.56
N TYR A 7 -0.20 -12.42 -1.26
CA TYR A 7 0.32 -11.37 -2.15
C TYR A 7 0.62 -11.87 -3.55
N LYS A 8 1.09 -13.11 -3.69
CA LYS A 8 1.41 -13.71 -4.99
C LYS A 8 0.19 -13.78 -5.91
N TYR A 9 -0.98 -14.12 -5.38
CA TYR A 9 -2.22 -14.27 -6.15
C TYR A 9 -3.07 -13.00 -6.20
N CYS A 10 -2.79 -12.01 -5.34
CA CYS A 10 -3.44 -10.72 -5.42
C CYS A 10 -2.92 -9.93 -6.63
N PRO A 11 -3.82 -9.44 -7.50
CA PRO A 11 -3.44 -8.59 -8.63
C PRO A 11 -3.15 -7.15 -8.19
N VAL A 12 -3.77 -6.69 -7.09
CA VAL A 12 -3.58 -5.36 -6.50
C VAL A 12 -3.72 -5.45 -4.99
N ILE A 13 -2.99 -4.60 -4.27
CA ILE A 13 -3.06 -4.48 -2.82
C ILE A 13 -3.62 -3.10 -2.46
N LEU A 14 -4.67 -3.10 -1.64
CA LEU A 14 -5.34 -1.89 -1.17
C LEU A 14 -5.09 -1.74 0.33
N ASN A 15 -4.48 -0.63 0.73
CA ASN A 15 -4.30 -0.28 2.13
C ASN A 15 -4.97 1.08 2.41
N CYS A 16 -6.11 1.05 3.08
CA CYS A 16 -6.93 2.22 3.40
C CYS A 16 -6.74 2.74 4.83
N SER A 17 -5.63 2.41 5.49
CA SER A 17 -5.44 2.82 6.88
C SER A 17 -5.37 4.35 7.02
N HIS A 18 -6.18 4.93 7.90
CA HIS A 18 -6.26 6.38 8.11
C HIS A 18 -5.18 6.92 9.06
N TYR A 19 -4.58 6.05 9.87
CA TYR A 19 -3.59 6.44 10.86
C TYR A 19 -2.62 5.28 11.11
N GLU A 20 -1.47 5.31 10.42
CA GLU A 20 -0.40 4.34 10.62
C GLU A 20 0.97 5.02 10.57
N GLY A 21 1.95 4.38 11.23
CA GLY A 21 3.37 4.59 10.95
C GLY A 21 3.75 3.94 9.62
N GLU A 22 4.97 3.43 9.51
CA GLU A 22 5.36 2.65 8.32
C GLU A 22 4.64 1.29 8.33
N SER A 23 3.85 1.03 7.27
CA SER A 23 3.03 -0.17 7.20
C SER A 23 3.84 -1.36 6.65
N ASN A 24 4.06 -2.37 7.49
CA ASN A 24 4.75 -3.61 7.10
C ASN A 24 4.06 -4.33 5.92
N ALA A 25 2.74 -4.22 5.81
CA ALA A 25 1.98 -4.82 4.71
C ALA A 25 2.32 -4.21 3.34
N ILE A 26 2.67 -2.91 3.31
CA ILE A 26 3.12 -2.25 2.08
C ILE A 26 4.49 -2.77 1.69
N ILE A 27 5.41 -2.87 2.64
CA ILE A 27 6.79 -3.37 2.41
C ILE A 27 6.76 -4.82 1.90
N GLU A 28 5.93 -5.67 2.51
CA GLU A 28 5.71 -7.05 2.05
C GLU A 28 5.15 -7.08 0.62
N ALA A 29 4.18 -6.22 0.29
CA ALA A 29 3.62 -6.16 -1.05
C ALA A 29 4.63 -5.66 -2.11
N MET A 30 5.48 -4.69 -1.75
CA MET A 30 6.58 -4.21 -2.59
C MET A 30 7.58 -5.32 -2.90
N TYR A 31 7.90 -6.19 -1.92
CA TYR A 31 8.76 -7.35 -2.14
C TYR A 31 8.21 -8.29 -3.23
N TYR A 32 6.89 -8.38 -3.37
CA TYR A 32 6.24 -9.16 -4.43
C TYR A 32 6.00 -8.37 -5.74
N ALA A 33 6.52 -7.14 -5.85
CA ALA A 33 6.34 -6.24 -6.99
C ALA A 33 4.86 -6.07 -7.37
N LYS A 34 3.99 -5.94 -6.36
CA LYS A 34 2.55 -5.79 -6.57
C LYS A 34 2.17 -4.32 -6.65
N PRO A 35 1.25 -3.95 -7.57
CA PRO A 35 0.73 -2.59 -7.62
C PRO A 35 -0.06 -2.29 -6.35
N LEU A 36 0.16 -1.10 -5.81
CA LEU A 36 -0.36 -0.65 -4.51
C LEU A 36 -1.33 0.52 -4.69
N ILE A 37 -2.43 0.50 -3.95
CA ILE A 37 -3.30 1.66 -3.74
C ILE A 37 -3.32 1.92 -2.24
N VAL A 38 -2.83 3.08 -1.82
CA VAL A 38 -2.51 3.35 -0.42
C VAL A 38 -3.04 4.72 0.00
N SER A 39 -3.51 4.83 1.23
CA SER A 39 -3.87 6.12 1.81
C SER A 39 -2.65 7.06 1.87
N ASN A 40 -2.87 8.33 1.55
CA ASN A 40 -1.86 9.39 1.62
C ASN A 40 -1.63 9.83 3.08
N THR A 41 -0.95 8.96 3.83
CA THR A 41 -0.50 9.26 5.20
C THR A 41 0.99 9.60 5.21
N PRO A 42 1.48 10.32 6.23
CA PRO A 42 2.90 10.63 6.37
C PRO A 42 3.81 9.38 6.39
N GLY A 43 3.33 8.25 6.91
CA GLY A 43 4.09 6.99 6.96
C GLY A 43 4.18 6.27 5.61
N ASN A 44 3.19 6.44 4.74
CA ASN A 44 3.14 5.75 3.43
C ASN A 44 3.78 6.57 2.30
N ARG A 45 3.74 7.91 2.41
CA ARG A 45 4.28 8.83 1.40
C ARG A 45 5.74 8.57 0.99
N PRO A 46 6.69 8.28 1.90
CA PRO A 46 8.07 8.00 1.50
C PRO A 46 8.25 6.60 0.90
N LEU A 47 7.31 5.67 1.11
CA LEU A 47 7.39 4.28 0.64
C LEU A 47 6.89 4.11 -0.79
N ILE A 48 6.05 5.04 -1.29
CA ILE A 48 5.39 4.92 -2.59
C ILE A 48 5.93 5.95 -3.57
N ASN A 49 6.53 5.46 -4.66
CA ASN A 49 6.77 6.30 -5.84
C ASN A 49 5.50 6.35 -6.68
N TYR A 50 4.85 7.52 -6.69
CA TYR A 50 3.61 7.75 -7.42
C TYR A 50 3.73 7.32 -8.88
N MET A 51 2.76 6.53 -9.35
CA MET A 51 2.66 5.98 -10.72
C MET A 51 3.74 4.97 -11.12
N ASN A 52 4.73 4.68 -10.27
CA ASN A 52 5.73 3.64 -10.52
C ASN A 52 5.43 2.37 -9.71
N ASP A 53 5.28 2.52 -8.39
CA ASP A 53 5.08 1.41 -7.46
C ASP A 53 3.63 1.34 -6.94
N GLY A 54 2.92 2.47 -7.01
CA GLY A 54 1.53 2.56 -6.56
C GLY A 54 0.90 3.93 -6.69
N LEU A 55 -0.35 4.02 -6.23
CA LEU A 55 -1.16 5.23 -6.18
C LEU A 55 -1.42 5.61 -4.72
N LEU A 56 -1.33 6.90 -4.44
CA LEU A 56 -1.75 7.49 -3.17
C LEU A 56 -3.15 8.10 -3.35
N PHE A 57 -4.05 7.87 -2.41
CA PHE A 57 -5.37 8.51 -2.38
C PHE A 57 -5.59 9.25 -1.06
N ASP A 58 -6.23 10.42 -1.15
CA ASP A 58 -6.56 11.21 0.03
C ASP A 58 -7.82 10.66 0.67
N VAL A 59 -7.76 10.37 1.98
CA VAL A 59 -8.88 9.74 2.70
C VAL A 59 -9.91 10.75 3.20
N ASN A 60 -9.65 12.04 2.97
CA ASN A 60 -10.52 13.16 3.34
C ASN A 60 -11.16 13.84 2.11
N ASP A 61 -11.18 13.19 0.94
CA ASP A 61 -11.99 13.65 -0.19
C ASP A 61 -13.47 13.38 0.11
N SER A 62 -14.07 14.32 0.85
CA SER A 62 -15.51 14.43 1.05
C SER A 62 -16.06 15.48 0.08
N ASP A 63 -16.46 15.01 -1.10
CA ASP A 63 -17.46 15.67 -1.97
C ASP A 63 -18.85 15.04 -1.73
#